data_AF-A0A8T5RGN2-F1
#
_entry.id   AF-A0A8T5RGN2-F1
#
_cell.length_a   1.000
_cell.length_b   1.000
_cell.length_c   1.000
_cell.angle_alpha   90.00
_cell.angle_beta   90.00
_cell.angle_gamma   90.00
#
_symmetry.space_group_name_H-M   'P 1'
#
loop_
_entity.id
_entity.type
_entity.pdbx_description
1 polymer ?
#
loop_
_entity_poly.entity_id
_entity_poly.type
_entity_poly.pdbx_seq_one_letter_code
_entity_poly.pdbx_strand_id
1 'polypeptide(L)'
;MNLFSNKTQNQNAFSSILNSINALGNKYKAPLILQMFGALNKFNLKTENRYILCNFLDQYSDLIGLKNNIYIENNEKSLNQLFLLAYKKAKEAKLLNELYQEYSNSIKAICQKIEMKSDK
;
A
#
# COMPACT_ATOMS: atom_id res chain seq x y z
N MET A 1 -34.02 3.91 -2.62
CA MET A 1 -32.78 3.76 -1.83
C MET A 1 -31.60 3.77 -2.79
N ASN A 2 -30.76 4.80 -2.73
CA ASN A 2 -29.66 5.01 -3.67
C ASN A 2 -28.48 4.09 -3.34
N LEU A 3 -28.34 2.99 -4.09
CA LEU A 3 -27.19 2.08 -4.04
C LEU A 3 -25.88 2.72 -4.55
N PHE A 4 -25.96 3.94 -5.08
CA PHE A 4 -24.84 4.64 -5.71
C PHE A 4 -24.10 5.66 -4.81
N SER A 5 -24.64 6.05 -3.64
CA SER A 5 -24.01 7.10 -2.82
C SER A 5 -22.75 6.66 -2.08
N ASN A 6 -22.65 5.37 -1.72
CA ASN A 6 -21.52 4.84 -0.96
C ASN A 6 -20.23 4.74 -1.79
N LYS A 7 -20.34 4.61 -3.12
CA LYS A 7 -19.20 4.45 -4.02
C LYS A 7 -18.46 5.79 -4.21
N THR A 8 -19.20 6.86 -4.40
CA THR A 8 -18.68 8.23 -4.58
C THR A 8 -18.10 8.81 -3.29
N GLN A 9 -18.68 8.50 -2.13
CA GLN A 9 -18.12 8.89 -0.83
C GLN A 9 -16.76 8.23 -0.55
N ASN A 10 -16.61 6.95 -0.89
CA ASN A 10 -15.34 6.25 -0.70
C ASN A 10 -14.22 6.79 -1.62
N GLN A 11 -14.55 7.16 -2.85
CA GLN A 11 -13.61 7.76 -3.82
C GLN A 11 -13.10 9.14 -3.34
N ASN A 12 -13.99 10.00 -2.87
CA ASN A 12 -13.63 11.33 -2.35
C ASN A 12 -12.75 11.24 -1.10
N ALA A 13 -13.01 10.28 -0.22
CA ALA A 13 -12.20 10.04 0.98
C ALA A 13 -10.79 9.55 0.62
N PHE A 14 -10.66 8.68 -0.39
CA PHE A 14 -9.36 8.14 -0.82
C PHE A 14 -8.49 9.21 -1.50
N SER A 15 -9.10 10.01 -2.38
CA SER A 15 -8.44 11.16 -3.02
C SER A 15 -7.98 12.21 -2.00
N SER A 16 -8.81 12.50 -0.99
CA SER A 16 -8.45 13.40 0.12
C SER A 16 -7.24 12.89 0.92
N ILE A 17 -7.18 11.59 1.21
CA ILE A 17 -6.02 10.95 1.87
C ILE A 17 -4.78 11.03 0.98
N LEU A 18 -4.92 10.80 -0.34
CA LEU A 18 -3.80 10.91 -1.27
C LEU A 18 -3.21 12.32 -1.31
N ASN A 19 -4.09 13.33 -1.36
CA ASN A 19 -3.70 14.73 -1.39
C ASN A 19 -3.04 15.18 -0.09
N SER A 20 -3.53 14.71 1.06
CA SER A 20 -2.90 14.99 2.35
C SER A 20 -1.53 14.32 2.49
N ILE A 21 -1.38 13.09 1.98
CA ILE A 21 -0.10 12.37 1.92
C ILE A 21 0.91 13.12 1.04
N ASN A 22 0.49 13.56 -0.15
CA ASN A 22 1.34 14.29 -1.08
C ASN A 22 1.79 15.65 -0.52
N ALA A 23 0.95 16.31 0.29
CA ALA A 23 1.27 17.59 0.93
C ALA A 23 2.31 17.47 2.06
N LEU A 24 2.50 16.30 2.67
CA LEU A 24 3.32 16.12 3.87
C LEU A 24 4.84 16.01 3.62
N GLY A 25 5.28 15.93 2.36
CA GLY A 25 6.69 15.95 1.98
C GLY A 25 7.54 14.78 2.52
N ASN A 26 8.81 14.73 2.10
CA ASN A 26 9.71 13.58 2.32
C ASN A 26 10.10 13.29 3.78
N LYS A 27 9.74 14.13 4.74
CA LYS A 27 10.18 14.03 6.15
C LYS A 27 9.42 12.96 6.95
N TYR A 28 8.22 12.57 6.51
CA TYR A 28 7.30 11.73 7.28
C TYR A 28 6.94 10.41 6.58
N LYS A 29 7.85 9.81 5.81
CA LYS A 29 7.58 8.59 5.02
C LYS A 29 7.04 7.42 5.86
N ALA A 30 7.58 7.20 7.05
CA ALA A 30 7.15 6.13 7.95
C ALA A 30 5.66 6.22 8.35
N PRO A 31 5.18 7.34 8.95
CA PRO A 31 3.75 7.47 9.25
C PRO A 31 2.87 7.50 7.99
N LEU A 32 3.36 8.02 6.86
CA LEU A 32 2.61 7.99 5.59
C LEU A 32 2.41 6.57 5.07
N ILE A 33 3.43 5.70 5.13
CA ILE A 33 3.30 4.28 4.78
C ILE A 33 2.24 3.61 5.65
N LEU A 34 2.23 3.89 6.96
CA LEU A 34 1.23 3.32 7.87
C LEU A 34 -0.19 3.81 7.54
N GLN A 35 -0.35 5.10 7.21
CA GLN A 35 -1.63 5.66 6.78
C GLN A 35 -2.13 5.01 5.49
N MET A 36 -1.26 4.83 4.49
CA MET A 36 -1.58 4.16 3.23
C MET A 36 -2.01 2.71 3.44
N PHE A 37 -1.26 1.95 4.24
CA PHE A 37 -1.61 0.59 4.62
C PHE A 37 -2.97 0.53 5.34
N GLY A 38 -3.20 1.40 6.30
CA GLY A 38 -4.46 1.50 7.05
C GLY A 38 -5.64 1.89 6.16
N ALA A 39 -5.44 2.82 5.23
CA ALA A 39 -6.45 3.22 4.26
C ALA A 39 -6.86 2.03 3.41
N LEU A 40 -5.92 1.35 2.75
CA LEU A 40 -6.24 0.17 1.93
C LEU A 40 -7.02 -0.90 2.71
N ASN A 41 -6.69 -1.15 3.98
CA ASN A 41 -7.48 -2.03 4.84
C ASN A 41 -8.92 -1.54 5.06
N LYS A 42 -9.10 -0.24 5.31
CA LYS A 42 -10.42 0.39 5.52
C LYS A 42 -11.32 0.27 4.29
N PHE A 43 -10.75 0.33 3.09
CA PHE A 43 -11.49 0.18 1.83
C PHE A 43 -11.59 -1.27 1.34
N ASN A 44 -11.29 -2.24 2.21
CA ASN A 44 -11.32 -3.68 1.91
C ASN A 44 -10.36 -4.11 0.76
N LEU A 45 -9.29 -3.36 0.54
CA LEU A 45 -8.24 -3.63 -0.45
C LEU A 45 -7.06 -4.41 0.17
N LYS A 46 -7.39 -5.43 0.97
CA LYS A 46 -6.40 -6.24 1.70
C LYS A 46 -5.49 -7.04 0.77
N THR A 47 -6.04 -7.46 -0.37
CA THR A 47 -5.32 -8.22 -1.40
C THR A 47 -4.27 -7.35 -2.07
N GLU A 48 -4.63 -6.12 -2.44
CA GLU A 48 -3.74 -5.10 -2.98
C GLU A 48 -2.64 -4.75 -1.98
N ASN A 49 -3.00 -4.56 -0.71
CA ASN A 49 -2.04 -4.37 0.37
C ASN A 49 -1.01 -5.50 0.43
N ARG A 50 -1.46 -6.76 0.33
CA ARG A 50 -0.57 -7.93 0.32
C ARG A 50 0.35 -7.92 -0.90
N TYR A 51 -0.19 -7.60 -2.08
CA TYR A 51 0.62 -7.53 -3.30
C TYR A 51 1.71 -6.47 -3.24
N ILE A 52 1.39 -5.26 -2.79
CA ILE A 52 2.35 -4.16 -2.58
C ILE A 52 3.52 -4.64 -1.71
N LEU A 53 3.19 -5.26 -0.57
CA LEU A 53 4.20 -5.73 0.38
C LEU A 53 5.05 -6.87 -0.19
N CYS A 54 4.44 -7.84 -0.87
CA CYS A 54 5.19 -8.94 -1.48
C CYS A 54 6.09 -8.45 -2.60
N ASN A 55 5.60 -7.56 -3.46
CA ASN A 55 6.37 -7.01 -4.56
C ASN A 55 7.61 -6.26 -4.05
N PHE A 56 7.43 -5.42 -3.03
CA PHE A 56 8.56 -4.76 -2.37
C PHE A 56 9.58 -5.77 -1.81
N LEU A 57 9.11 -6.78 -1.08
CA LEU A 57 10.00 -7.78 -0.46
C LEU A 57 10.73 -8.63 -1.51
N ASP A 58 10.08 -8.94 -2.63
CA ASP A 58 10.67 -9.70 -3.73
C ASP A 58 11.72 -8.87 -4.48
N GLN A 59 11.35 -7.65 -4.88
CA GLN A 59 12.20 -6.73 -5.64
C GLN A 59 13.51 -6.40 -4.90
N TYR A 60 13.46 -6.29 -3.57
CA TYR A 60 14.63 -5.95 -2.76
C TYR A 60 15.18 -7.14 -1.96
N SER A 61 14.76 -8.36 -2.28
CA SER A 61 15.08 -9.60 -1.54
C SER A 61 16.58 -9.75 -1.25
N ASP A 62 17.43 -9.50 -2.24
CA ASP A 62 18.90 -9.54 -2.13
C ASP A 62 19.44 -8.54 -1.08
N LEU A 63 18.91 -7.31 -1.09
CA LEU A 63 19.36 -6.23 -0.21
C LEU A 63 18.85 -6.39 1.22
N ILE A 64 17.70 -7.05 1.41
CA ILE A 64 17.09 -7.25 2.72
C ILE A 64 17.34 -8.65 3.31
N GLY A 65 18.10 -9.48 2.61
CA GLY A 65 18.53 -10.80 3.03
C GLY A 65 17.39 -11.82 3.11
N LEU A 66 16.40 -11.72 2.23
CA LEU A 66 15.37 -12.75 2.06
C LEU A 66 15.83 -13.75 1.02
N LYS A 67 16.05 -15.00 1.45
CA LYS A 67 16.55 -16.10 0.58
C LYS A 67 15.43 -16.98 0.01
N ASN A 68 14.24 -16.90 0.62
CA ASN A 68 13.11 -17.75 0.28
C ASN A 68 12.12 -17.00 -0.60
N ASN A 69 11.40 -17.73 -1.46
CA ASN A 69 10.36 -17.16 -2.30
C ASN A 69 9.25 -16.55 -1.43
N ILE A 70 9.17 -15.23 -1.42
CA ILE A 70 8.25 -14.50 -0.55
C ILE A 70 6.80 -14.87 -0.83
N TYR A 71 6.45 -15.22 -2.08
CA TYR A 71 5.08 -15.59 -2.45
C TYR A 71 4.61 -16.92 -1.86
N ILE A 72 5.54 -17.83 -1.51
CA ILE A 72 5.23 -19.09 -0.84
C ILE A 72 5.02 -18.84 0.66
N GLU A 73 5.98 -18.16 1.29
CA GLU A 73 5.93 -17.84 2.72
C GLU A 73 4.81 -16.85 3.11
N ASN A 74 4.34 -16.08 2.13
CA ASN A 74 3.30 -15.07 2.31
C ASN A 74 1.95 -15.66 2.74
N ASN A 75 1.63 -16.88 2.28
CA ASN A 75 0.38 -17.55 2.65
C ASN A 75 0.31 -17.90 4.14
N GLU A 76 1.47 -18.03 4.80
CA GLU A 76 1.55 -18.36 6.23
C GLU A 76 1.49 -17.13 7.13
N LYS A 77 1.79 -15.93 6.58
CA LYS A 77 1.85 -14.68 7.34
C LYS A 77 0.54 -13.91 7.23
N SER A 78 0.05 -13.44 8.38
CA SER A 78 -1.01 -12.42 8.40
C SER A 78 -0.54 -11.13 7.72
N LEU A 79 -1.49 -10.34 7.22
CA LEU A 79 -1.17 -9.10 6.52
C LEU A 79 -0.39 -8.11 7.41
N ASN A 80 -0.72 -8.05 8.71
CA ASN A 80 0.00 -7.20 9.67
C ASN A 80 1.44 -7.69 9.91
N GLN A 81 1.66 -9.01 10.01
CA GLN A 81 3.01 -9.57 10.12
C GLN A 81 3.84 -9.27 8.87
N LEU A 82 3.23 -9.38 7.68
CA LEU A 82 3.88 -9.03 6.42
C LEU A 82 4.26 -7.54 6.37
N PHE A 83 3.35 -6.66 6.83
CA PHE A 83 3.62 -5.23 6.93
C PHE A 83 4.79 -4.93 7.87
N LEU A 84 4.78 -5.51 9.08
CA LEU A 84 5.86 -5.32 10.05
C LEU A 84 7.21 -5.83 9.52
N LEU A 85 7.20 -6.97 8.83
CA LEU A 85 8.38 -7.53 8.18
C LEU A 85 8.94 -6.57 7.13
N ALA A 86 8.11 -6.15 6.16
CA ALA A 86 8.53 -5.25 5.10
C ALA A 86 9.03 -3.91 5.64
N TYR A 87 8.31 -3.33 6.60
CA TYR A 87 8.68 -2.06 7.22
C TYR A 87 10.02 -2.16 7.98
N LYS A 88 10.21 -3.22 8.78
CA LYS A 88 11.46 -3.45 9.50
C LYS A 88 12.63 -3.60 8.53
N LYS A 89 12.48 -4.45 7.50
CA LYS A 89 13.49 -4.68 6.46
C LYS A 89 13.82 -3.42 5.67
N ALA A 90 12.80 -2.64 5.30
CA ALA A 90 12.99 -1.36 4.64
C ALA A 90 13.78 -0.39 5.52
N LYS A 91 13.51 -0.32 6.83
CA LYS A 91 14.28 0.52 7.75
C LYS A 91 15.73 0.08 7.87
N GLU A 92 15.98 -1.21 8.04
CA GLU A 92 17.33 -1.79 8.19
C GLU A 92 18.18 -1.55 6.93
N ALA A 93 17.60 -1.70 5.75
CA ALA A 93 18.28 -1.51 4.47
C ALA A 93 18.22 -0.06 3.94
N LYS A 94 17.67 0.90 4.71
CA LYS A 94 17.44 2.29 4.29
C LYS A 94 16.54 2.46 3.05
N LEU A 95 15.63 1.51 2.82
CA LEU A 95 14.68 1.44 1.69
C LEU A 95 13.27 1.99 2.01
N LEU A 96 13.14 2.86 3.03
CA LEU A 96 11.83 3.42 3.40
C LEU A 96 11.24 4.33 2.32
N ASN A 97 12.09 4.92 1.48
CA ASN A 97 11.62 5.73 0.35
C ASN A 97 10.96 4.85 -0.71
N GLU A 98 11.54 3.70 -0.98
CA GLU A 98 11.14 2.75 -1.99
C GLU A 98 9.83 2.09 -1.58
N LEU A 99 9.71 1.69 -0.31
CA LEU A 99 8.45 1.19 0.24
C LEU A 99 7.34 2.26 0.15
N TYR A 100 7.67 3.52 0.44
CA TYR A 100 6.71 4.63 0.29
C TYR A 100 6.26 4.80 -1.17
N GLN A 101 7.19 4.78 -2.13
CA GLN A 101 6.88 4.91 -3.55
C GLN A 101 6.03 3.74 -4.03
N GLU A 102 6.31 2.52 -3.58
CA GLU A 102 5.53 1.33 -3.96
C GLU A 102 4.06 1.47 -3.55
N TYR A 103 3.81 1.92 -2.33
CA TYR A 103 2.46 2.25 -1.87
C TYR A 103 1.85 3.39 -2.67
N SER A 104 2.55 4.51 -2.82
CA SER A 104 2.03 5.70 -3.50
C SER A 104 1.63 5.41 -4.95
N ASN A 105 2.51 4.73 -5.69
CA ASN A 105 2.27 4.34 -7.09
C ASN A 105 1.11 3.36 -7.22
N SER A 106 1.05 2.34 -6.35
CA SER A 106 -0.02 1.35 -6.37
C SER A 106 -1.37 1.97 -6.05
N ILE A 107 -1.43 2.85 -5.05
CA ILE A 107 -2.63 3.57 -4.67
C ILE A 107 -3.11 4.49 -5.80
N LYS A 108 -2.19 5.20 -6.47
CA LYS A 108 -2.50 6.01 -7.66
C LYS A 108 -3.09 5.15 -8.78
N ALA A 109 -2.50 4.00 -9.07
CA ALA A 109 -2.99 3.07 -10.10
C ALA A 109 -4.37 2.49 -9.74
N ILE A 110 -4.61 2.19 -8.45
CA ILE A 110 -5.92 1.75 -7.95
C ILE A 110 -6.98 2.84 -8.18
N CYS A 111 -6.68 4.10 -7.83
CA CYS A 111 -7.59 5.22 -8.07
C CYS A 111 -7.98 5.33 -9.54
N GLN A 112 -6.98 5.34 -10.44
CA GLN A 112 -7.20 5.43 -11.89
C GLN A 112 -8.08 4.28 -12.40
N LYS A 113 -7.83 3.05 -11.95
CA LYS A 113 -8.66 1.88 -12.32
C LYS A 113 -10.09 1.99 -11.82
N ILE A 114 -10.31 2.61 -10.66
CA ILE A 114 -11.64 2.84 -10.10
C ILE A 114 -12.38 3.91 -10.92
N GLU A 115 -11.72 5.00 -11.29
CA GLU A 115 -12.27 6.07 -12.14
C GLU A 115 -12.71 5.54 -13.51
N MET A 116 -11.87 4.75 -14.17
CA MET A 116 -12.22 4.13 -15.46
C MET A 116 -13.40 3.15 -15.39
N LYS A 117 -13.76 2.65 -14.20
CA LYS A 117 -14.91 1.77 -13.97
C LYS A 117 -16.19 2.52 -13.60
N SER A 118 -16.11 3.81 -13.25
CA SER A 118 -17.29 4.65 -13.01
C SER A 118 -17.82 5.31 -14.28
N ASP A 119 -17.01 5.39 -15.33
CA ASP A 119 -17.39 5.96 -16.64
C ASP A 119 -18.01 4.92 -17.61
N LYS A 120 -18.32 3.71 -17.11
CA LYS A 120 -19.04 2.65 -17.82
C LYS A 120 -20.32 2.29 -17.06
#